data_AF-A0A6G3YY13-F1
#
_entry.id   AF-A0A6G3YY13-F1
#
_cell.length_a   1.000
_cell.length_b   1.000
_cell.length_c   1.000
_cell.angle_alpha   90.00
_cell.angle_beta   90.00
_cell.angle_gamma   90.00
#
_symmetry.space_group_name_H-M   'P 1'
#
loop_
_entity.id
_entity.type
_entity.pdbx_description
1 polymer ?
#
loop_
_entity_poly.entity_id
_entity_poly.type
_entity_poly.pdbx_seq_one_letter_code
_entity_poly.pdbx_strand_id
1 'polypeptide(L)'
;YGWRQEHLAENALQISDLGKELYDRTHTLMGHVVKMRRGLDSTVDAFNKMVGSLESRVLVTARKFKDLGAASGDPIENIDTLDKVPRSLTTLPSPETDATPE
;
A
#
# COMPACT_ATOMS: atom_id res chain seq x y z
N TYR A 1 35.77 23.83 32.02
CA TYR A 1 35.12 22.71 31.30
C TYR A 1 33.67 23.00 30.85
N GLY A 2 33.11 24.19 31.11
CA GLY A 2 31.70 24.51 30.81
C GLY A 2 31.32 24.62 29.33
N TRP A 3 32.21 25.15 28.46
CA TRP A 3 31.86 25.36 27.03
C TRP A 3 31.50 24.06 26.29
N ARG A 4 32.10 22.93 26.69
CA ARG A 4 31.79 21.60 26.12
C ARG A 4 30.46 21.05 26.63
N GLN A 5 30.09 21.36 27.87
CA GLN A 5 28.79 20.98 28.43
C GLN A 5 27.67 21.84 27.83
N GLU A 6 27.92 23.12 27.60
CA GLU A 6 26.98 24.04 26.95
C GLU A 6 26.72 23.64 25.50
N HIS A 7 27.76 23.34 24.73
CA HIS A 7 27.62 22.83 23.36
C HIS A 7 26.92 21.46 23.29
N LEU A 8 27.08 20.62 24.31
CA LEU A 8 26.37 19.34 24.40
C LEU A 8 24.87 19.53 24.68
N ALA A 9 24.53 20.46 25.57
CA ALA A 9 23.14 20.80 25.88
C ALA A 9 22.42 21.42 24.67
N GLU A 10 23.10 22.32 23.95
CA GLU A 10 22.57 22.92 22.73
C GLU A 10 22.33 21.87 21.63
N ASN A 11 23.29 20.97 21.41
CA ASN A 11 23.11 19.86 20.47
C ASN A 11 21.94 18.94 20.86
N ALA A 12 21.76 18.65 22.15
CA ALA A 12 20.66 17.81 22.61
C ALA A 12 19.29 18.44 22.33
N LEU A 13 19.16 19.76 22.50
CA LEU A 13 17.95 20.51 22.14
C LEU A 13 17.67 20.44 20.64
N GLN A 14 18.68 20.68 19.81
CA GLN A 14 18.56 20.61 18.35
C GLN A 14 18.15 19.21 17.87
N ILE A 15 18.74 18.15 18.44
CA ILE A 15 18.37 16.75 18.15
C ILE A 15 16.90 16.49 18.53
N SER A 16 16.46 16.96 19.70
CA SER A 16 15.07 16.83 20.14
C SER A 16 14.11 17.50 19.16
N ASP A 17 14.43 18.72 18.72
CA ASP A 17 13.55 19.48 17.83
C ASP A 17 13.50 18.87 16.42
N LEU A 18 14.64 18.43 15.88
CA LEU A 18 14.68 17.65 14.64
C LEU A 18 13.91 16.33 14.76
N GLY A 19 13.97 15.68 15.93
CA GLY A 19 13.20 14.46 16.22
C GLY A 19 11.69 14.69 16.13
N LYS A 20 11.19 15.78 16.70
CA LYS A 20 9.77 16.17 16.60
C LYS A 20 9.38 16.47 15.15
N GLU A 21 10.21 17.24 14.44
CA GLU A 21 9.95 17.60 13.04
C GLU A 21 9.91 16.36 12.13
N LEU A 22 10.84 15.42 12.32
CA LEU A 22 10.84 14.16 11.59
C LEU A 22 9.56 13.35 11.89
N TYR A 23 9.18 13.25 13.16
CA TYR A 23 7.98 12.52 13.57
C TYR A 23 6.72 13.07 12.87
N ASP A 24 6.55 14.40 12.87
CA ASP A 24 5.41 15.06 12.23
C ASP A 24 5.37 14.86 10.71
N ARG A 25 6.55 14.90 10.07
CA ARG A 25 6.69 14.61 8.63
C ARG A 25 6.36 13.16 8.31
N THR A 26 6.86 12.22 9.10
CA THR A 26 6.55 10.79 8.96
C THR A 26 5.07 10.54 9.17
N HIS A 27 4.44 11.18 10.16
CA HIS A 27 3.00 11.08 10.39
C HIS A 27 2.19 11.47 9.14
N THR A 28 2.52 12.62 8.55
CA THR A 28 1.88 13.11 7.33
C THR A 28 2.08 12.17 6.15
N LEU A 29 3.32 11.69 5.94
CA LEU A 29 3.65 10.72 4.89
C LEU A 29 2.83 9.43 5.05
N MET A 30 2.74 8.89 6.26
CA MET A 30 1.96 7.68 6.52
C MET A 30 0.47 7.90 6.24
N GLY A 31 -0.06 9.10 6.47
CA GLY A 31 -1.41 9.49 6.05
C GLY A 31 -1.62 9.37 4.54
N HIS A 32 -0.65 9.77 3.72
CA HIS A 32 -0.71 9.59 2.26
C HIS A 32 -0.62 8.12 1.85
N VAL A 33 0.26 7.33 2.47
CA VAL A 33 0.41 5.89 2.21
C VAL A 33 -0.89 5.13 2.48
N VAL A 34 -1.57 5.44 3.58
CA VAL A 34 -2.88 4.82 3.92
C VAL A 34 -3.95 5.15 2.87
N LYS A 35 -4.00 6.40 2.40
CA LYS A 35 -4.94 6.79 1.33
C LYS A 35 -4.64 6.07 0.02
N MET A 36 -3.36 5.99 -0.37
CA MET A 36 -2.93 5.26 -1.57
C MET A 36 -3.30 3.78 -1.51
N ARG A 37 -3.06 3.12 -0.36
CA ARG A 37 -3.45 1.72 -0.15
C ARG A 37 -4.93 1.49 -0.42
N ARG A 38 -5.82 2.31 0.14
CA ARG A 38 -7.27 2.17 -0.08
C ARG A 38 -7.65 2.32 -1.56
N GLY A 39 -6.96 3.22 -2.29
CA GLY A 39 -7.15 3.38 -3.73
C GLY A 39 -6.74 2.15 -4.54
N LEU A 40 -5.64 1.50 -4.16
CA LEU A 40 -5.20 0.24 -4.76
C LEU A 40 -6.21 -0.88 -4.49
N ASP A 41 -6.65 -1.05 -3.24
CA ASP A 41 -7.67 -2.05 -2.87
C ASP A 41 -8.94 -1.87 -3.71
N SER A 42 -9.45 -0.64 -3.82
CA SER A 42 -10.62 -0.33 -4.66
C SER A 42 -10.41 -0.61 -6.15
N THR A 43 -9.19 -0.40 -6.65
CA THR A 43 -8.86 -0.65 -8.07
C THR A 43 -8.85 -2.14 -8.35
N VAL A 44 -8.26 -2.94 -7.45
CA VAL A 44 -8.24 -4.40 -7.55
C VAL A 44 -9.66 -4.97 -7.49
N ASP A 45 -10.51 -4.47 -6.58
CA ASP A 45 -11.92 -4.88 -6.51
C ASP A 45 -12.69 -4.59 -7.80
N ALA A 46 -12.48 -3.41 -8.40
CA ALA A 46 -13.13 -3.04 -9.65
C ALA A 46 -12.65 -3.93 -10.82
N PHE A 47 -11.35 -4.20 -10.89
CA PHE A 47 -10.78 -5.13 -11.86
C PHE A 47 -11.38 -6.53 -11.73
N ASN A 48 -11.45 -7.08 -10.51
CA ASN A 48 -12.04 -8.39 -10.25
C ASN A 48 -13.51 -8.48 -10.66
N LYS A 49 -14.31 -7.43 -10.39
CA LYS A 49 -15.71 -7.36 -10.83
C LYS A 49 -15.83 -7.33 -12.36
N MET A 50 -14.95 -6.60 -13.03
CA MET A 50 -14.91 -6.53 -14.50
C MET A 50 -14.60 -7.91 -15.08
N VAL A 51 -13.55 -8.59 -14.61
CA VAL A 51 -13.19 -9.95 -15.04
C VAL A 51 -14.34 -10.92 -14.79
N GLY A 52 -14.95 -10.91 -13.61
CA GLY A 52 -16.10 -11.78 -13.32
C GLY A 52 -17.29 -11.53 -14.25
N SER A 53 -17.57 -10.28 -14.63
CA SER A 53 -18.62 -9.96 -15.62
C SER A 53 -18.24 -10.40 -17.04
N LEU A 54 -16.96 -10.25 -17.41
CA LEU A 54 -16.45 -10.70 -18.70
C LEU A 54 -16.62 -12.22 -18.83
N GLU A 55 -16.17 -12.98 -17.84
CA GLU A 55 -16.26 -14.44 -17.82
C GLU A 55 -17.70 -14.95 -17.82
N SER A 56 -18.52 -14.48 -16.86
CA SER A 56 -19.85 -15.04 -16.61
C SER A 56 -20.89 -14.65 -17.67
N ARG A 57 -20.71 -13.52 -18.35
CA ARG A 57 -21.72 -12.98 -19.28
C ARG A 57 -21.22 -12.91 -20.71
N VAL A 58 -20.06 -12.29 -20.91
CA VAL A 58 -19.55 -11.98 -22.25
C VAL A 58 -18.99 -13.24 -22.91
N LEU A 59 -18.04 -13.92 -22.25
CA LEU A 59 -17.40 -15.11 -22.82
C LEU A 59 -18.37 -16.28 -23.01
N VAL A 60 -19.34 -16.45 -22.10
CA VAL A 60 -20.43 -17.42 -22.27
C VAL A 60 -21.25 -17.14 -23.53
N THR A 61 -21.59 -15.88 -23.77
CA THR A 61 -22.38 -15.49 -24.94
C THR A 61 -21.56 -15.62 -26.23
N ALA A 62 -20.30 -15.21 -26.21
CA ALA A 62 -19.38 -15.38 -27.33
C ALA A 62 -19.23 -16.85 -27.72
N ARG A 63 -19.13 -17.76 -26.74
CA ARG A 63 -19.11 -19.21 -26.98
C ARG A 63 -20.38 -19.70 -27.67
N LYS A 64 -21.57 -19.30 -27.18
CA LYS A 64 -22.85 -19.65 -27.82
C LYS A 64 -22.94 -19.15 -29.26
N PHE A 65 -22.47 -17.94 -29.54
CA PHE A 65 -22.43 -17.40 -30.91
C PHE A 65 -21.55 -18.24 -31.83
N LYS A 66 -20.38 -18.69 -31.33
CA LYS A 66 -19.49 -19.59 -32.05
C LYS A 66 -20.15 -20.95 -32.30
N ASP A 67 -20.82 -21.52 -31.29
CA ASP A 67 -21.53 -22.80 -31.40
C ASP A 67 -22.66 -22.75 -32.44
N LEU A 68 -23.30 -21.58 -32.59
CA LEU A 68 -24.33 -21.32 -33.61
C LEU A 68 -23.76 -20.98 -35.00
N GLY A 69 -22.44 -20.96 -35.16
CA GLY A 69 -21.78 -20.56 -36.41
C GLY A 69 -21.92 -19.08 -36.76
N ALA A 70 -22.39 -18.25 -35.83
CA ALA A 70 -22.65 -16.83 -36.03
C ALA A 70 -21.43 -15.93 -35.72
N ALA A 71 -20.34 -16.51 -35.21
CA ALA A 71 -19.07 -15.82 -34.96
C ALA A 71 -17.92 -16.50 -35.72
N SER A 72 -17.12 -15.68 -36.41
CA SER A 72 -15.88 -16.09 -37.10
C SER A 72 -14.66 -15.44 -36.43
N GLY A 73 -13.58 -16.22 -36.29
CA GLY A 73 -12.32 -15.77 -35.66
C GLY A 73 -11.85 -16.62 -34.49
N ASP A 74 -10.72 -16.20 -33.91
CA ASP A 74 -10.06 -16.90 -32.81
C ASP A 74 -10.87 -16.80 -31.49
N PRO A 75 -10.72 -17.79 -30.58
CA PRO A 75 -11.33 -17.72 -29.27
C PRO A 75 -10.88 -16.48 -28.51
N ILE A 76 -11.81 -15.81 -27.83
CA ILE A 76 -11.45 -14.74 -26.90
C ILE A 76 -10.67 -15.36 -25.74
N GLU A 77 -9.44 -14.89 -25.52
CA GLU A 77 -8.59 -15.34 -24.43
C GLU A 77 -9.21 -15.04 -23.07
N ASN A 78 -8.94 -15.92 -22.10
CA ASN A 78 -9.39 -15.72 -20.74
C ASN A 78 -8.36 -14.89 -19.97
N ILE A 79 -8.82 -13.98 -19.13
CA ILE A 79 -7.94 -13.18 -18.28
C ILE A 79 -7.85 -13.89 -16.94
N ASP A 80 -6.65 -14.30 -16.54
CA ASP A 80 -6.42 -14.91 -15.25
C ASP A 80 -6.72 -13.95 -14.08
N THR A 81 -7.10 -14.52 -12.94
CA THR A 81 -7.34 -13.75 -11.71
C THR A 81 -6.06 -13.07 -11.23
N LEU A 82 -6.18 -11.80 -10.84
CA LEU A 82 -5.06 -11.06 -10.26
C LEU A 82 -5.02 -11.27 -8.74
N ASP A 83 -4.46 -12.39 -8.29
CA ASP A 83 -4.33 -12.74 -6.86
C ASP A 83 -3.06 -12.16 -6.22
N LYS A 84 -2.86 -10.83 -6.28
CA LYS A 84 -1.73 -10.16 -5.62
C LYS A 84 -2.20 -9.37 -4.39
N VAL A 85 -1.82 -9.87 -3.21
CA VAL A 85 -2.03 -9.16 -1.93
C VAL A 85 -0.85 -8.20 -1.68
N PRO A 86 -1.09 -6.91 -1.40
CA PRO A 86 -0.03 -5.98 -1.02
C PRO A 86 0.74 -6.46 0.22
N ARG A 87 2.08 -6.34 0.21
CA ARG A 87 2.91 -6.68 1.37
C ARG A 87 2.53 -5.80 2.57
N SER A 88 2.25 -6.43 3.70
CA SER A 88 1.96 -5.70 4.95
C SER A 88 3.23 -5.03 5.48
N LEU A 89 3.09 -3.82 5.98
CA LEU A 89 4.16 -3.13 6.69
C LEU A 89 4.32 -3.78 8.08
N THR A 90 5.46 -4.41 8.33
CA THR A 90 5.84 -4.85 9.67
C THR A 90 6.24 -3.61 10.47
N THR A 91 5.47 -3.28 11.51
CA THR A 91 5.89 -2.28 12.50
C THR A 91 7.06 -2.85 13.29
N LEU A 92 8.23 -2.20 13.26
CA LEU A 92 9.30 -2.52 14.20
C LEU A 92 8.80 -2.20 15.62
N PRO A 93 9.06 -3.06 16.63
CA PRO A 93 8.79 -2.71 18.01
C PRO A 93 9.57 -1.42 18.34
N SER A 94 8.89 -0.41 18.88
CA SER A 94 9.57 0.77 19.43
C SER A 94 10.60 0.29 20.45
N PRO A 95 11.83 0.84 20.45
CA PRO A 95 12.77 0.57 21.53
C PRO A 95 12.10 1.05 22.82
N GLU A 96 11.85 0.10 23.72
CA GLU A 96 11.32 0.36 25.04
C GLU A 96 12.24 1.39 25.73
N THR A 97 11.64 2.45 26.26
CA THR A 97 12.33 3.46 27.05
C THR A 97 12.78 2.80 28.34
N ASP A 98 13.96 2.18 28.34
CA ASP A 98 14.67 1.81 29.56
C ASP A 98 15.28 3.08 30.15
N ALA A 99 14.44 3.81 30.89
CA ALA A 99 14.84 4.91 31.72
C ALA A 99 14.52 4.57 33.17
N THR A 100 15.47 3.94 33.86
CA THR A 100 15.66 4.22 35.30
C THR A 100 17.13 4.04 35.66
N PRO A 101 17.88 5.12 35.95
CA PRO A 101 19.14 5.03 36.66
C PRO A 101 18.89 4.95 38.17
N GLU A 102 19.59 4.05 38.87
CA GLU A 102 19.92 4.22 40.30
C GLU A 102 21.08 5.20 40.48
#